data_AF-A0A1B7TEY2-F1
#
_entry.id   AF-A0A1B7TEY2-F1
#
_cell.length_a   1.000
_cell.length_b   1.000
_cell.length_c   1.000
_cell.angle_alpha   90.00
_cell.angle_beta   90.00
_cell.angle_gamma   90.00
#
_symmetry.space_group_name_H-M   'P 1'
#
loop_
_entity.id
_entity.type
_entity.pdbx_description
1 polymer ?
#
loop_
_entity_poly.entity_id
_entity_poly.type
_entity_poly.pdbx_seq_one_letter_code
_entity_poly.pdbx_strand_id
1 'polypeptide(L)' 'MIVIDGVKYACERCIRGHRVTKCSHSDGPLVVIKPKGRPSTVCEYCKSMKK' A
#
# COMPACT_ATOMS: atom_id res chain seq x y z
N MET A 1 -8.06 -1.89 -7.89
CA MET A 1 -7.61 -0.74 -7.11
C MET A 1 -7.99 0.52 -7.86
N ILE A 2 -8.35 1.58 -7.16
CA ILE A 2 -8.65 2.90 -7.72
C ILE A 2 -7.39 3.77 -7.49
N VAL A 3 -6.98 4.58 -8.46
CA VAL A 3 -5.82 5.48 -8.31
C VAL A 3 -6.32 6.91 -8.39
N ILE A 4 -6.08 7.69 -7.34
CA ILE A 4 -6.47 9.10 -7.24
C ILE A 4 -5.21 9.87 -6.84
N ASP A 5 -4.80 10.84 -7.65
CA ASP A 5 -3.59 11.66 -7.43
C ASP A 5 -2.31 10.84 -7.19
N GLY A 6 -2.17 9.71 -7.91
CA GLY A 6 -1.02 8.80 -7.79
C GLY A 6 -1.05 7.89 -6.56
N VAL A 7 -2.05 8.07 -5.68
CA VAL A 7 -2.26 7.25 -4.49
C VAL A 7 -3.23 6.12 -4.81
N LYS A 8 -2.89 4.90 -4.40
CA LYS A 8 -3.69 3.69 -4.66
C LYS A 8 -4.70 3.50 -3.52
N TYR A 9 -5.95 3.24 -3.88
CA TYR A 9 -7.07 3.00 -2.97
C TYR A 9 -7.74 1.66 -3.28
N ALA A 10 -8.30 1.03 -2.26
CA ALA A 10 -9.21 -0.11 -2.43
C ALA A 10 -10.21 -0.22 -1.30
N CYS A 11 -11.30 -0.93 -1.60
CA CYS A 11 -12.34 -1.25 -0.64
C CYS A 11 -11.81 -2.15 0.49
N GLU A 12 -12.31 -1.97 1.72
CA GLU A 12 -11.86 -2.77 2.88
C GLU A 12 -12.06 -4.29 2.66
N ARG A 13 -13.19 -4.68 2.07
CA ARG A 13 -13.48 -6.09 1.74
C ARG A 13 -12.43 -6.68 0.78
N CYS A 14 -11.96 -5.86 -0.15
CA CYS A 14 -10.98 -6.23 -1.15
C CYS A 14 -9.57 -6.34 -0.56
N ILE A 15 -9.27 -5.49 0.42
CA ILE A 15 -8.02 -5.53 1.19
C ILE A 15 -7.97 -6.79 2.03
N ARG A 16 -9.01 -7.05 2.85
CA ARG A 16 -9.10 -8.28 3.66
C ARG A 16 -9.13 -9.54 2.80
N GLY A 17 -9.83 -9.50 1.66
CA GLY A 17 -9.95 -10.63 0.74
C GLY A 17 -8.79 -10.81 -0.23
N HIS A 18 -7.71 -10.03 -0.12
CA HIS A 18 -6.56 -10.06 -1.04
C HIS A 18 -6.92 -9.86 -2.54
N ARG A 19 -8.06 -9.21 -2.83
CA ARG A 19 -8.57 -8.91 -4.19
C ARG A 19 -8.30 -7.46 -4.62
N VAL A 20 -7.37 -6.79 -3.93
CA VAL A 20 -7.01 -5.37 -4.11
C VAL A 20 -6.65 -5.05 -5.56
N THR A 21 -5.90 -5.93 -6.22
CA THR A 21 -5.40 -5.75 -7.60
C THR A 21 -6.53 -5.47 -8.59
N LYS A 22 -7.66 -6.18 -8.48
CA LYS A 22 -8.83 -6.07 -9.38
C LYS A 22 -10.03 -5.34 -8.76
N CYS A 23 -9.87 -4.70 -7.59
CA CYS A 23 -10.95 -3.98 -6.93
C CYS A 23 -11.48 -2.82 -7.78
N SER A 24 -12.73 -2.90 -8.25
CA SER A 24 -13.47 -1.83 -8.94
C SER A 24 -14.67 -1.34 -8.11
N HIS A 25 -14.76 -1.75 -6.84
CA HIS A 25 -15.88 -1.42 -5.97
C HIS A 25 -15.72 -0.01 -5.40
N SER A 26 -16.77 0.80 -5.55
CA SER A 26 -16.97 2.08 -4.88
C SER A 26 -18.05 2.03 -3.79
N ASP A 27 -18.62 0.84 -3.54
CA ASP A 27 -19.72 0.58 -2.60
C ASP A 27 -19.38 0.75 -1.10
N GLY A 28 -18.16 1.16 -0.74
CA GLY A 28 -17.78 1.27 0.66
C GLY A 28 -16.53 2.10 0.90
N PRO A 29 -16.08 2.21 2.16
CA PRO A 29 -14.94 3.04 2.53
C PRO A 29 -13.69 2.59 1.77
N LEU A 30 -13.12 3.52 1.00
CA LEU A 30 -11.88 3.34 0.27
C LEU A 30 -10.71 3.66 1.20
N VAL A 31 -9.83 2.70 1.37
CA VAL A 31 -8.64 2.82 2.22
C VAL A 31 -7.41 2.93 1.34
N VAL A 32 -6.47 3.78 1.76
CA VAL A 32 -5.18 3.97 1.11
C VAL A 32 -4.34 2.70 1.19
N ILE A 33 -3.78 2.27 0.06
CA ILE A 33 -2.87 1.14 -0.02
C ILE A 33 -1.45 1.68 0.13
N LYS A 34 -0.79 1.32 1.23
CA LYS A 34 0.63 1.63 1.46
C LYS A 34 1.52 0.93 0.43
N PRO A 35 2.68 1.52 0.09
CA PRO A 35 3.63 0.92 -0.83
C PRO A 35 4.08 -0.47 -0.34
N LYS A 36 4.35 -1.37 -1.30
CA LYS A 36 4.87 -2.69 -1.00
C LYS A 36 6.33 -2.58 -0.58
N GLY A 37 6.67 -3.14 0.58
CA GLY A 37 8.04 -3.24 1.05
C GLY A 37 8.09 -3.42 2.55
N ARG A 38 8.98 -4.30 3.02
CA ARG A 38 9.33 -4.35 4.43
C ARG A 38 10.18 -3.10 4.73
N PRO A 39 9.99 -2.42 5.86
CA PRO A 39 10.97 -1.42 6.30
C PRO A 39 12.36 -2.07 6.37
N SER A 40 13.40 -1.29 6.11
CA SER A 40 14.76 -1.82 6.19
C SER A 40 15.05 -2.31 7.60
N THR A 41 15.67 -3.48 7.72
CA THR A 41 16.12 -4.04 8.99
C THR A 41 17.27 -3.27 9.62
N VAL A 42 17.93 -2.41 8.84
CA VAL A 42 19.09 -1.62 9.24
C VAL A 42 18.65 -0.18 9.53
N CYS A 43 19.13 0.39 10.64
CA CYS A 43 18.92 1.79 11.00
C CYS A 43 19.59 2.74 10.01
N GLU A 44 19.15 4.00 9.97
CA GLU A 44 19.70 4.99 9.02
C GLU A 44 21.20 5.22 9.21
N TYR A 45 21.69 5.20 10.45
CA TYR A 45 23.12 5.33 10.78
C TYR A 45 23.97 4.19 10.17
N CYS A 46 23.55 2.93 10.34
CA CYS A 46 24.28 1.80 9.77
C CYS A 46 24.14 1.73 8.24
N LYS A 47 23.09 2.31 7.66
CA LYS A 47 22.95 2.48 6.20
C LYS A 47 23.93 3.52 5.66
N SER A 48 24.09 4.66 6.33
CA SER A 48 24.98 5.74 5.87
C SER A 48 26.45 5.35 5.91
N MET A 49 26.85 4.44 6.81
CA MET A 49 28.23 3.94 6.89
C MET A 49 28.62 2.92 5.81
N LYS A 50 27.65 2.37 5.06
CA LYS A 50 27.92 1.39 3.98
C LYS A 50 28.10 2.01 2.60
N LYS A 51 28.09 3.34 2.51
CA LYS A 51 28.21 4.09 1.25
C LYS A 51 29.63 4.63 1.12
#